data_AF-A0A3M5ZVA5-F1
#
_entry.id   AF-A0A3M5ZVA5-F1
#
_cell.length_a   1.000
_cell.length_b   1.000
_cell.length_c   1.000
_cell.angle_alpha   90.00
_cell.angle_beta   90.00
_cell.angle_gamma   90.00
#
_symmetry.space_group_name_H-M   'P 1'
#
loop_
_entity.id
_entity.type
_entity.pdbx_description
1 polymer ?
#
loop_
_entity_poly.entity_id
_entity_poly.type
_entity_poly.pdbx_seq_one_letter_code
_entity_poly.pdbx_strand_id
1 'polypeptide(L)' 'MVSDFTGGHDFLEKGHIVAGNTKCFKAVLTAIAPHLPPSLKR' A
#
# COMPACT_ATOMS: atom_id res chain seq x y z
N MET A 1 9.08 6.40 2.51
CA MET A 1 8.68 5.04 2.94
C MET A 1 8.14 4.31 1.74
N VAL A 2 8.42 3.01 1.66
CA VAL A 2 7.96 2.11 0.61
C VAL A 2 7.27 0.92 1.29
N SER A 3 6.06 0.58 0.88
CA SER A 3 5.34 -0.64 1.31
C SER A 3 4.48 -1.17 0.18
N ASP A 4 3.86 -2.32 0.43
CA ASP A 4 2.69 -2.77 -0.32
C ASP A 4 1.39 -2.06 0.15
N PHE A 5 0.26 -2.43 -0.47
CA PHE A 5 -1.06 -1.87 -0.16
C PHE A 5 -1.60 -2.24 1.22
N THR A 6 -0.97 -3.19 1.91
CA THR A 6 -1.29 -3.59 3.29
C THR A 6 -0.35 -2.92 4.30
N GLY A 7 0.64 -2.15 3.84
CA GLY A 7 1.63 -1.51 4.71
C GLY A 7 2.80 -2.42 5.11
N GLY A 8 2.93 -3.59 4.47
CA GLY A 8 4.02 -4.54 4.70
C GLY A 8 5.26 -4.28 3.83
N HIS A 9 6.11 -5.31 3.71
CA HIS A 9 7.33 -5.29 2.89
C HIS A 9 7.25 -6.24 1.67
N ASP A 10 6.08 -6.79 1.37
CA ASP A 10 5.87 -7.80 0.32
C ASP A 10 5.67 -7.18 -1.08
N PHE A 11 6.04 -5.91 -1.24
CA PHE A 11 5.88 -5.17 -2.49
C PHE A 11 6.68 -5.76 -3.66
N LEU A 12 7.75 -6.50 -3.38
CA LEU A 12 8.54 -7.23 -4.38
C LEU A 12 7.90 -8.54 -4.83
N GLU A 13 7.14 -9.22 -3.96
CA GLU A 13 6.44 -10.47 -4.30
C GLU A 13 5.07 -10.20 -4.94
N LYS A 14 4.32 -9.22 -4.41
CA LYS A 14 2.97 -8.91 -4.90
C LYS A 14 2.95 -7.93 -6.08
N GLY A 15 4.10 -7.32 -6.41
CA GLY A 15 4.28 -6.45 -7.56
C GLY A 15 3.64 -5.07 -7.46
N HIS A 16 3.12 -4.69 -6.29
CA HIS A 16 2.52 -3.38 -6.05
C HIS A 16 3.28 -2.59 -4.99
N ILE A 17 3.59 -1.34 -5.33
CA ILE A 17 4.49 -0.49 -4.56
C ILE A 17 3.75 0.81 -4.21
N VAL A 18 3.64 1.11 -2.93
CA VAL A 18 3.20 2.39 -2.38
C VAL A 18 4.43 3.10 -1.84
N ALA A 19 4.80 4.21 -2.49
CA ALA A 19 5.92 5.03 -2.06
C ALA A 19 5.45 6.45 -1.73
N GLY A 20 5.88 6.98 -0.59
CA GLY A 20 5.49 8.33 -0.18
C GLY A 20 6.32 8.87 0.98
N ASN A 21 6.18 10.16 1.25
CA ASN A 21 6.75 10.77 2.45
C ASN A 21 6.07 10.19 3.71
N THR A 22 6.77 10.20 4.85
CA THR A 22 6.27 9.62 6.12
C THR A 22 4.95 10.22 6.61
N LYS A 23 4.67 11.49 6.32
CA LYS A 23 3.44 12.19 6.71
C LYS A 23 2.24 11.82 5.82
N CYS A 24 2.46 11.61 4.53
CA CYS A 24 1.44 11.26 3.55
C CYS A 24 1.20 9.76 3.44
N PHE A 25 2.15 8.92 3.87
CA PHE A 25 2.07 7.48 3.70
C PHE A 25 0.78 6.85 4.25
N LYS A 26 0.42 7.24 5.48
CA LYS A 26 -0.83 6.79 6.12
C LYS A 26 -2.06 7.31 5.39
N ALA A 27 -2.03 8.57 4.94
CA ALA A 27 -3.14 9.18 4.22
C ALA A 27 -3.36 8.50 2.86
N VAL A 28 -2.27 8.19 2.14
CA VAL A 28 -2.30 7.44 0.89
C VAL A 28 -2.91 6.07 1.14
N LEU A 29 -2.34 5.25 2.04
CA LEU A 29 -2.86 3.91 2.36
C LEU A 29 -4.35 3.92 2.74
N THR A 30 -4.78 4.90 3.53
CA THR A 30 -6.19 5.05 3.93
C THR A 30 -7.09 5.40 2.74
N ALA A 31 -6.62 6.27 1.83
CA ALA A 31 -7.38 6.68 0.65
C ALA A 31 -7.54 5.55 -0.38
N ILE A 32 -6.52 4.72 -0.58
CA ILE A 32 -6.57 3.58 -1.52
C ILE A 32 -7.26 2.34 -0.96
N ALA A 33 -7.25 2.11 0.35
CA ALA A 33 -7.88 0.95 1.01
C ALA A 33 -9.34 0.62 0.57
N PRO A 34 -10.26 1.58 0.39
CA PRO A 34 -11.63 1.29 -0.07
C PRO A 34 -11.70 0.91 -1.55
N HIS A 35 -10.72 1.31 -2.37
CA HIS A 35 -10.70 1.05 -3.82
C HIS A 35 -9.92 -0.20 -4.20
N LEU A 36 -9.26 -0.83 -3.23
CA LEU A 36 -8.48 -2.05 -3.44
C LEU A 36 -9.39 -3.27 -3.62
N PRO A 37 -9.26 -4.00 -4.75
CA PRO A 37 -10.01 -5.22 -4.96
C PRO A 37 -9.58 -6.30 -3.94
N PRO A 38 -10.47 -7.25 -3.60
CA PRO A 38 -10.20 -8.28 -2.59
C PRO A 38 -8.92 -9.10 -2.87
N SER A 39 -8.55 -9.25 -4.14
CA SER A 39 -7.33 -9.94 -4.59
C SER A 39 -6.03 -9.26 -4.14
N LEU A 40 -6.07 -7.96 -3.84
CA LEU A 40 -4.90 -7.15 -3.46
C LEU A 40 -4.88 -6.78 -1.95
N LYS A 41 -5.91 -7.19 -1.19
CA LYS A 41 -5.99 -6.99 0.28
C LYS A 41 -5.37 -8.13 1.09
N ARG A 42 -5.00 -9.22 0.43
CA ARG A 42 -4.46 -10.44 1.04
C ARG A 42 -2.95 -10.41 1.04
#